data_AF-N6TTM7-F1
#
_entry.id   AF-N6TTM7-F1
#
_cell.length_a   1.000
_cell.length_b   1.000
_cell.length_c   1.000
_cell.angle_alpha   90.00
_cell.angle_beta   90.00
_cell.angle_gamma   90.00
#
_symmetry.space_group_name_H-M   'P 1'
#
loop_
_entity.id
_entity.type
_entity.pdbx_description
1 polymer ?
#
loop_
_entity_poly.entity_id
_entity_poly.type
_entity_poly.pdbx_seq_one_letter_code
_entity_poly.pdbx_strand_id
1 'polypeptide(L)'
;MANVFKYKVTSERTQCVIKSDWIFISVMKTALICFFALVHLNAARSEGYCNLYHGKICEKYVDHTKYIWYNNSGGYENEQITTALWDEMISTFEEPCRSAAEKMLCVYAFPECNVSSPLPLCYEDCIAVKHLFCYKEWAVLEDKKTNGIFIKSRGHFRLPDCNILPKYREAPKTASVCTYAGLTEMKDTEVTHDCIKGNGRYYQGKVNISKEGIPCQRWDSQSPQAHNSPPDVFMELKNAENYCRNAGGEEKRPWCFTTNPGIRWQHCEIPRCLNSTLEDNDQPGIKMKEYLSPTFIIIISCLGLSTIVIFLLLVLLCHRLYKRRLLGYNAPTNAE
;
A
#
# COMPACT_ATOMS: atom_id res chain seq x y z
N MET A 1 65.62 48.82 66.79
CA MET A 1 66.56 49.97 66.71
C MET A 1 66.57 50.46 65.26
N ALA A 2 66.86 51.73 65.01
CA ALA A 2 66.87 52.31 63.67
C ALA A 2 68.30 52.63 63.19
N ASN A 3 68.55 52.49 61.88
CA ASN A 3 69.43 53.30 61.02
C ASN A 3 69.32 52.68 59.60
N VAL A 4 68.88 53.31 58.49
CA VAL A 4 68.84 54.71 57.98
C VAL A 4 70.01 55.05 57.05
N PHE A 5 69.69 55.06 55.73
CA PHE A 5 70.38 55.74 54.61
C PHE A 5 71.82 55.29 54.19
N LYS A 6 72.32 55.49 52.94
CA LYS A 6 71.74 55.76 51.58
C LYS A 6 72.88 56.00 50.57
N TYR A 7 72.89 55.43 49.35
CA TYR A 7 73.69 55.93 48.20
C TYR A 7 73.07 55.59 46.81
N LYS A 8 73.62 56.16 45.72
CA LYS A 8 73.03 56.36 44.36
C LYS A 8 74.19 56.51 43.32
N VAL A 9 74.14 56.26 42.00
CA VAL A 9 73.08 55.88 41.02
C VAL A 9 73.37 54.45 40.45
N THR A 10 73.27 53.99 39.18
CA THR A 10 72.91 54.47 37.80
C THR A 10 72.40 53.20 37.05
N SER A 11 71.20 53.14 36.44
CA SER A 11 70.69 53.67 35.15
C SER A 11 71.14 52.92 33.88
N GLU A 12 70.16 52.61 33.01
CA GLU A 12 70.22 51.96 31.66
C GLU A 12 70.73 50.50 31.60
N ARG A 13 70.01 49.49 31.10
CA ARG A 13 69.29 49.42 29.80
C ARG A 13 68.12 48.42 29.73
N THR A 14 67.07 48.85 29.03
CA THR A 14 66.11 48.10 28.19
C THR A 14 65.88 46.58 28.41
N GLN A 15 64.80 46.30 29.12
CA GLN A 15 63.92 45.13 29.02
C GLN A 15 63.53 44.77 27.56
N CYS A 16 63.69 43.49 27.15
CA CYS A 16 62.94 42.88 26.03
C CYS A 16 63.03 41.33 26.03
N VAL A 17 62.29 40.68 25.12
CA VAL A 17 62.32 39.22 24.80
C VAL A 17 61.81 38.25 25.89
N ILE A 18 60.55 38.43 26.34
CA ILE A 18 59.63 37.31 26.61
C ILE A 18 58.27 37.68 26.01
N LYS A 19 58.08 37.46 24.70
CA LYS A 19 56.81 37.80 24.00
C LYS A 19 56.51 36.99 22.72
N SER A 20 57.28 35.93 22.44
CA SER A 20 57.09 35.02 21.31
C SER A 20 56.01 33.97 21.57
N ASP A 21 56.06 33.33 22.72
CA ASP A 21 55.46 31.99 22.90
C ASP A 21 53.93 32.07 23.02
N TRP A 22 53.43 33.13 23.67
CA TRP A 22 52.00 33.43 23.73
C TRP A 22 51.39 33.70 22.35
N ILE A 23 52.15 34.28 21.42
CA ILE A 23 51.68 34.51 20.05
C ILE A 23 51.64 33.18 19.30
N PHE A 24 52.68 32.35 19.39
CA PHE A 24 52.71 31.03 18.75
C PHE A 24 51.61 30.11 19.29
N ILE A 25 51.39 30.06 20.61
CA ILE A 25 50.31 29.25 21.21
C ILE A 25 48.93 29.81 20.84
N SER A 26 48.77 31.14 20.77
CA SER A 26 47.51 31.76 20.32
C SER A 26 47.22 31.46 18.85
N VAL A 27 48.21 31.61 17.96
CA VAL A 27 48.10 31.32 16.53
C VAL A 27 47.90 29.82 16.27
N MET A 28 48.54 28.93 17.01
CA MET A 28 48.24 27.50 16.92
C MET A 28 46.84 27.17 17.45
N LYS A 29 46.35 27.84 18.50
CA LYS A 29 44.97 27.65 18.98
C LYS A 29 43.93 28.20 18.00
N THR A 30 44.13 29.39 17.43
CA THR A 30 43.21 29.91 16.41
C THR A 30 43.31 29.13 15.10
N ALA A 31 44.49 28.64 14.71
CA ALA A 31 44.64 27.72 13.60
C ALA A 31 43.93 26.39 13.86
N LEU A 32 44.05 25.79 15.06
CA LEU A 32 43.28 24.61 15.44
C LEU A 32 41.78 24.89 15.43
N ILE A 33 41.33 26.00 16.02
CA ILE A 33 39.91 26.38 16.05
C ILE A 33 39.38 26.63 14.63
N CYS A 34 40.17 27.25 13.74
CA CYS A 34 39.82 27.41 12.33
C CYS A 34 39.86 26.09 11.56
N PHE A 35 40.78 25.17 11.88
CA PHE A 35 40.84 23.85 11.24
C PHE A 35 39.66 22.98 11.71
N PHE A 36 39.33 22.99 13.01
CA PHE A 36 38.11 22.40 13.56
C PHE A 36 36.85 23.11 13.06
N ALA A 37 36.85 24.42 12.81
CA ALA A 37 35.73 25.12 12.21
C ALA A 37 35.55 24.76 10.72
N LEU A 38 36.65 24.60 9.96
CA LEU A 38 36.62 24.07 8.59
C LEU A 38 36.19 22.59 8.56
N VAL A 39 36.58 21.82 9.58
CA VAL A 39 36.18 20.42 9.82
C VAL A 39 34.78 20.29 10.48
N HIS A 40 34.18 21.40 10.93
CA HIS A 40 32.76 21.51 11.30
C HIS A 40 31.92 22.21 10.21
N LEU A 41 32.56 22.86 9.23
CA LEU A 41 32.00 23.12 7.89
C LEU A 41 32.05 21.86 7.02
N ASN A 42 32.60 20.74 7.50
CA ASN A 42 32.26 19.44 6.93
C ASN A 42 30.75 19.23 7.05
N ALA A 43 30.18 18.68 5.98
CA ALA A 43 28.99 17.85 6.07
C ALA A 43 27.80 18.48 6.82
N ALA A 44 27.38 19.67 6.36
CA ALA A 44 25.96 19.85 6.07
C ALA A 44 25.55 18.88 4.95
N ARG A 45 25.58 17.57 5.25
CA ARG A 45 25.25 16.49 4.34
C ARG A 45 23.75 16.58 4.12
N SER A 46 23.35 16.99 2.93
CA SER A 46 21.95 16.95 2.50
C SER A 46 21.41 15.53 2.72
N GLU A 47 20.50 15.36 3.68
CA GLU A 47 19.95 14.03 4.00
C GLU A 47 19.18 13.45 2.80
N GLY A 48 18.60 14.35 2.01
CA GLY A 48 18.24 14.13 0.62
C GLY A 48 18.30 15.42 -0.21
N TYR A 49 17.97 15.30 -1.49
CA TYR A 49 17.76 16.40 -2.43
C TYR A 49 16.40 16.23 -3.11
N CYS A 50 15.94 17.22 -3.86
CA CYS A 50 14.65 17.13 -4.56
C CYS A 50 14.79 17.39 -6.05
N ASN A 51 14.15 16.54 -6.85
CA ASN A 51 14.25 16.54 -8.32
C ASN A 51 12.95 16.02 -8.93
N LEU A 52 12.77 16.13 -10.25
CA LEU A 52 11.66 15.49 -10.95
C LEU A 52 11.79 13.95 -10.88
N TYR A 53 10.67 13.23 -10.98
CA TYR A 53 10.68 11.76 -10.93
C TYR A 53 11.41 11.16 -12.14
N HIS A 54 12.50 10.41 -11.88
CA HIS A 54 13.36 9.77 -12.90
C HIS A 54 13.33 8.23 -12.88
N GLY A 55 12.44 7.61 -12.10
CA GLY A 55 12.25 6.16 -12.10
C GLY A 55 11.32 5.68 -13.21
N LYS A 56 10.87 4.42 -13.12
CA LYS A 56 9.93 3.79 -14.06
C LYS A 56 8.72 3.18 -13.36
N ILE A 57 8.92 2.55 -12.20
CA ILE A 57 7.87 1.77 -11.52
C ILE A 57 6.65 2.64 -11.18
N CYS A 58 6.86 3.91 -10.84
CA CYS A 58 5.83 4.85 -10.43
C CYS A 58 5.49 5.94 -11.46
N GLU A 59 5.95 5.80 -12.71
CA GLU A 59 5.76 6.78 -13.80
C GLU A 59 4.27 7.15 -14.02
N LYS A 60 3.34 6.21 -13.82
CA LYS A 60 1.89 6.45 -13.98
C LYS A 60 1.21 7.10 -12.77
N TYR A 61 1.89 7.18 -11.63
CA TYR A 61 1.29 7.48 -10.33
C TYR A 61 1.87 8.71 -9.64
N VAL A 62 3.05 9.16 -10.07
CA VAL A 62 3.72 10.36 -9.57
C VAL A 62 3.52 11.52 -10.54
N ASP A 63 3.25 12.72 -10.01
CA ASP A 63 3.06 13.93 -10.81
C ASP A 63 4.41 14.48 -11.31
N HIS A 64 4.69 14.32 -12.61
CA HIS A 64 5.91 14.82 -13.26
C HIS A 64 6.10 16.34 -13.21
N THR A 65 5.08 17.13 -12.81
CA THR A 65 5.23 18.58 -12.61
C THR A 65 5.80 18.94 -11.24
N LYS A 66 5.87 17.98 -10.31
CA LYS A 66 6.30 18.18 -8.93
C LYS A 66 7.70 17.67 -8.64
N TYR A 67 8.31 18.23 -7.60
CA TYR A 67 9.59 17.77 -7.07
C TYR A 67 9.40 16.66 -6.05
N ILE A 68 10.11 15.56 -6.25
CA ILE A 68 10.16 14.37 -5.41
C ILE A 68 11.43 14.38 -4.57
N TRP A 69 11.31 13.97 -3.31
CA TRP A 69 12.45 13.85 -2.41
C TRP A 69 13.23 12.54 -2.63
N TYR A 70 14.55 12.66 -2.72
CA TYR A 70 15.49 11.57 -2.93
C TYR A 70 16.53 11.55 -1.82
N ASN A 71 16.71 10.39 -1.17
CA ASN A 71 17.77 10.19 -0.20
C ASN A 71 19.17 10.18 -0.85
N ASN A 72 20.20 9.98 -0.02
CA ASN A 72 21.60 9.82 -0.46
C ASN A 72 21.83 8.70 -1.51
N SER A 73 20.90 7.76 -1.67
CA SER A 73 20.95 6.66 -2.65
C SER A 73 20.23 6.97 -3.97
N GLY A 74 19.81 8.23 -4.18
CA GLY A 74 19.19 8.70 -5.44
C GLY A 74 17.85 8.05 -5.77
N GLY A 75 17.19 7.43 -4.79
CA GLY A 75 15.95 6.67 -4.96
C GLY A 75 16.11 5.26 -5.53
N TYR A 76 17.33 4.78 -5.80
CA TYR A 76 17.54 3.44 -6.36
C TYR A 76 16.99 2.32 -5.46
N GLU A 77 17.22 2.42 -4.15
CA GLU A 77 16.65 1.50 -3.16
C GLU A 77 15.12 1.55 -3.17
N ASN A 78 14.53 2.74 -3.23
CA ASN A 78 13.08 2.94 -3.24
C ASN A 78 12.45 2.31 -4.50
N GLU A 79 13.09 2.45 -5.66
CA GLU A 79 12.66 1.84 -6.93
C GLU A 79 12.69 0.29 -6.83
N GLN A 80 13.79 -0.28 -6.33
CA GLN A 80 13.93 -1.74 -6.14
C GLN A 80 12.92 -2.31 -5.14
N ILE A 81 12.80 -1.68 -3.97
CA ILE A 81 11.89 -2.11 -2.90
C ILE A 81 10.43 -1.96 -3.36
N THR A 82 10.09 -0.88 -4.06
CA THR A 82 8.74 -0.66 -4.60
C THR A 82 8.39 -1.72 -5.64
N THR A 83 9.28 -2.00 -6.60
CA THR A 83 9.08 -3.05 -7.60
C THR A 83 8.86 -4.42 -6.93
N ALA A 84 9.72 -4.80 -6.00
CA ALA A 84 9.65 -6.11 -5.35
C ALA A 84 8.45 -6.24 -4.38
N LEU A 85 7.99 -5.15 -3.75
CA LEU A 85 6.72 -5.13 -3.01
C LEU A 85 5.50 -5.23 -3.94
N TRP A 86 5.58 -4.63 -5.12
CA TRP A 86 4.54 -4.72 -6.15
C TRP A 86 4.38 -6.17 -6.62
N ASP A 87 5.51 -6.82 -6.94
CA ASP A 87 5.54 -8.23 -7.38
C ASP A 87 5.14 -9.22 -6.26
N GLU A 88 5.71 -9.10 -5.04
CA GLU A 88 5.47 -10.04 -3.92
C GLU A 88 4.04 -9.95 -3.35
N MET A 89 3.33 -8.84 -3.57
CA MET A 89 2.07 -8.55 -2.89
C MET A 89 1.00 -7.95 -3.81
N ILE A 90 1.20 -6.74 -4.33
CA ILE A 90 0.13 -5.93 -4.93
C ILE A 90 -0.35 -6.51 -6.28
N SER A 91 0.53 -7.18 -7.01
CA SER A 91 0.24 -7.93 -8.25
C SER A 91 -0.92 -8.91 -8.11
N THR A 92 -1.14 -9.45 -6.91
CA THR A 92 -2.17 -10.45 -6.60
C THR A 92 -3.54 -9.87 -6.23
N PHE A 93 -3.63 -8.55 -6.03
CA PHE A 93 -4.86 -7.90 -5.59
C PHE A 93 -5.86 -7.73 -6.76
N GLU A 94 -7.15 -7.82 -6.45
CA GLU A 94 -8.23 -7.51 -7.39
C GLU A 94 -8.45 -5.98 -7.46
N GLU A 95 -9.03 -5.47 -8.54
CA GLU A 95 -9.42 -4.04 -8.61
C GLU A 95 -10.69 -3.79 -7.78
N PRO A 96 -10.87 -2.61 -7.15
CA PRO A 96 -10.02 -1.42 -7.21
C PRO A 96 -8.86 -1.41 -6.19
N CYS A 97 -8.69 -2.46 -5.37
CA CYS A 97 -7.63 -2.50 -4.36
C CYS A 97 -6.25 -2.31 -5.00
N ARG A 98 -5.95 -3.07 -6.06
CA ARG A 98 -4.65 -3.03 -6.74
C ARG A 98 -4.26 -1.61 -7.15
N SER A 99 -5.01 -0.95 -8.03
CA SER A 99 -4.68 0.40 -8.51
C SER A 99 -4.52 1.42 -7.37
N ALA A 100 -5.30 1.29 -6.29
CA ALA A 100 -5.21 2.18 -5.13
C ALA A 100 -3.95 1.91 -4.28
N ALA A 101 -3.61 0.64 -4.06
CA ALA A 101 -2.40 0.23 -3.35
C ALA A 101 -1.12 0.57 -4.13
N GLU A 102 -1.12 0.41 -5.46
CA GLU A 102 -0.02 0.81 -6.35
C GLU A 102 0.24 2.32 -6.22
N LYS A 103 -0.81 3.14 -6.38
CA LYS A 103 -0.69 4.61 -6.27
C LYS A 103 -0.25 5.06 -4.87
N MET A 104 -0.82 4.48 -3.81
CA MET A 104 -0.42 4.79 -2.43
C MET A 104 1.02 4.40 -2.14
N LEU A 105 1.47 3.21 -2.57
CA LEU A 105 2.85 2.77 -2.38
C LEU A 105 3.81 3.70 -3.12
N CYS A 106 3.50 4.06 -4.36
CA CYS A 106 4.30 5.01 -5.14
C CYS A 106 4.42 6.38 -4.46
N VAL A 107 3.31 6.95 -4.02
CA VAL A 107 3.27 8.24 -3.32
C VAL A 107 3.98 8.20 -1.96
N TYR A 108 3.98 7.05 -1.29
CA TYR A 108 4.70 6.83 -0.02
C TYR A 108 6.20 6.57 -0.22
N ALA A 109 6.59 5.91 -1.32
CA ALA A 109 7.98 5.60 -1.67
C ALA A 109 8.71 6.78 -2.32
N PHE A 110 7.97 7.65 -3.01
CA PHE A 110 8.45 8.83 -3.73
C PHE A 110 7.63 10.07 -3.32
N PRO A 111 7.80 10.57 -2.08
CA PRO A 111 7.04 11.70 -1.57
C PRO A 111 7.38 13.01 -2.30
N GLU A 112 6.40 13.90 -2.39
CA GLU A 112 6.60 15.31 -2.77
C GLU A 112 7.56 16.00 -1.79
N CYS A 113 8.17 17.08 -2.26
CA CYS A 113 9.17 17.83 -1.51
C CYS A 113 8.81 19.30 -1.35
N ASN A 114 9.07 19.85 -0.16
CA ASN A 114 9.10 21.28 0.10
C ASN A 114 10.43 21.66 0.77
N VAL A 115 11.14 22.66 0.23
CA VAL A 115 12.46 23.14 0.69
C VAL A 115 13.41 22.00 1.12
N SER A 116 13.69 21.08 0.18
CA SER A 116 14.57 19.91 0.37
C SER A 116 14.12 18.86 1.41
N SER A 117 12.90 18.96 1.96
CA SER A 117 12.33 18.03 2.93
C SER A 117 11.19 17.19 2.33
N PRO A 118 11.05 15.89 2.66
CA PRO A 118 9.96 15.05 2.17
C PRO A 118 8.64 15.37 2.89
N LEU A 119 7.53 15.36 2.15
CA LEU A 119 6.19 15.50 2.69
C LEU A 119 5.58 14.11 2.98
N PRO A 120 5.05 13.84 4.19
CA PRO A 120 4.43 12.56 4.51
C PRO A 120 3.18 12.33 3.65
N LEU A 121 2.76 11.07 3.47
CA LEU A 121 1.47 10.73 2.85
C LEU A 121 0.31 11.41 3.59
N CYS A 122 -0.71 11.90 2.87
CA CYS A 122 -1.91 12.46 3.48
C CYS A 122 -2.81 11.38 4.16
N TYR A 123 -3.48 11.78 5.23
CA TYR A 123 -4.46 10.97 5.98
C TYR A 123 -5.52 10.35 5.06
N GLU A 124 -6.10 11.16 4.17
CA GLU A 124 -7.25 10.77 3.35
C GLU A 124 -6.93 9.56 2.46
N ASP A 125 -5.79 9.55 1.79
CA ASP A 125 -5.37 8.45 0.90
C ASP A 125 -5.03 7.17 1.68
N CYS A 126 -4.33 7.30 2.82
CA CYS A 126 -3.96 6.17 3.66
C CYS A 126 -5.20 5.45 4.23
N ILE A 127 -6.14 6.23 4.78
CA ILE A 127 -7.40 5.73 5.32
C ILE A 127 -8.30 5.17 4.22
N ALA A 128 -8.32 5.77 3.03
CA ALA A 128 -9.06 5.26 1.89
C ALA A 128 -8.60 3.85 1.48
N VAL A 129 -7.28 3.60 1.42
CA VAL A 129 -6.75 2.26 1.12
C VAL A 129 -7.01 1.29 2.27
N LYS A 130 -6.71 1.69 3.52
CA LYS A 130 -6.87 0.81 4.69
C LYS A 130 -8.33 0.38 4.94
N HIS A 131 -9.30 1.28 4.78
CA HIS A 131 -10.68 1.05 5.22
C HIS A 131 -11.72 0.92 4.10
N LEU A 132 -11.36 1.16 2.83
CA LEU A 132 -12.26 0.90 1.70
C LEU A 132 -11.60 0.09 0.58
N PHE A 133 -10.56 0.59 -0.08
CA PHE A 133 -10.06 -0.07 -1.29
C PHE A 133 -9.50 -1.47 -1.01
N CYS A 134 -8.77 -1.65 0.09
CA CYS A 134 -8.01 -2.88 0.39
C CYS A 134 -8.25 -3.43 1.80
N TYR A 135 -9.45 -3.28 2.36
CA TYR A 135 -9.68 -3.62 3.78
C TYR A 135 -9.44 -5.10 4.12
N LYS A 136 -9.63 -6.01 3.15
CA LYS A 136 -9.42 -7.46 3.34
C LYS A 136 -7.93 -7.77 3.37
N GLU A 137 -7.21 -7.21 2.40
CA GLU A 137 -5.78 -7.35 2.17
C GLU A 137 -5.00 -6.70 3.31
N TRP A 138 -5.37 -5.48 3.70
CA TRP A 138 -4.76 -4.74 4.81
C TRP A 138 -4.95 -5.46 6.14
N ALA A 139 -6.13 -6.05 6.41
CA ALA A 139 -6.35 -6.85 7.62
C ALA A 139 -5.41 -8.08 7.66
N VAL A 140 -5.22 -8.77 6.54
CA VAL A 140 -4.26 -9.89 6.43
C VAL A 140 -2.81 -9.42 6.62
N LEU A 141 -2.46 -8.19 6.22
CA LEU A 141 -1.13 -7.63 6.46
C LEU A 141 -0.92 -7.19 7.92
N GLU A 142 -1.95 -6.68 8.59
CA GLU A 142 -1.90 -6.34 10.02
C GLU A 142 -1.81 -7.60 10.89
N ASP A 143 -2.56 -8.67 10.57
CA ASP A 143 -2.43 -9.97 11.25
C ASP A 143 -1.02 -10.57 11.09
N LYS A 144 -0.49 -10.60 9.86
CA LYS A 144 0.90 -11.06 9.62
C LYS A 144 1.90 -10.25 10.43
N LYS A 145 1.75 -8.92 10.46
CA LYS A 145 2.59 -8.00 11.25
C LYS A 145 2.50 -8.28 12.76
N THR A 146 1.33 -8.56 13.33
CA THR A 146 1.20 -8.94 14.76
C THR A 146 1.78 -10.31 15.05
N ASN A 147 1.66 -11.26 14.12
CA ASN A 147 2.25 -12.60 14.20
C ASN A 147 3.76 -12.63 13.88
N GLY A 148 4.42 -11.47 13.73
CA GLY A 148 5.86 -11.36 13.45
C GLY A 148 6.28 -11.77 12.03
N ILE A 149 5.32 -12.03 11.14
CA ILE A 149 5.54 -12.40 9.74
C ILE A 149 5.65 -11.13 8.90
N PHE A 150 6.83 -10.90 8.33
CA PHE A 150 7.10 -9.72 7.50
C PHE A 150 7.30 -10.09 6.03
N ILE A 151 6.76 -9.26 5.13
CA ILE A 151 7.04 -9.28 3.69
C ILE A 151 8.57 -9.19 3.50
N LYS A 152 9.14 -10.05 2.66
CA LYS A 152 10.61 -10.16 2.53
C LYS A 152 11.20 -8.93 1.87
N SER A 153 10.57 -8.47 0.78
CA SER A 153 11.09 -7.40 -0.07
C SER A 153 10.98 -5.99 0.52
N ARG A 154 10.31 -5.81 1.67
CA ARG A 154 9.93 -4.49 2.21
C ARG A 154 11.08 -3.52 2.52
N GLY A 155 12.32 -4.01 2.64
CA GLY A 155 13.49 -3.21 3.01
C GLY A 155 13.24 -2.31 4.23
N HIS A 156 13.32 -0.99 4.03
CA HIS A 156 13.05 0.01 5.06
C HIS A 156 11.55 0.38 5.21
N PHE A 157 10.69 0.19 4.20
CA PHE A 157 9.28 0.59 4.27
C PHE A 157 8.49 -0.18 5.33
N ARG A 158 7.54 0.52 5.96
CA ARG A 158 6.61 -0.01 6.95
C ARG A 158 5.20 0.44 6.54
N LEU A 159 4.18 -0.35 6.88
CA LEU A 159 2.81 0.12 6.72
C LEU A 159 2.61 1.36 7.62
N PRO A 160 2.21 2.52 7.05
CA PRO A 160 2.01 3.72 7.84
C PRO A 160 0.87 3.54 8.84
N ASP A 161 1.00 4.17 10.01
CA ASP A 161 -0.16 4.41 10.87
C ASP A 161 -0.87 5.64 10.33
N CYS A 162 -2.04 5.44 9.71
CA CYS A 162 -2.78 6.53 9.09
C CYS A 162 -3.26 7.57 10.12
N ASN A 163 -3.41 7.21 11.40
CA ASN A 163 -3.99 8.09 12.43
C ASN A 163 -3.08 9.28 12.80
N ILE A 164 -1.78 9.18 12.53
CA ILE A 164 -0.79 10.24 12.80
C ILE A 164 -0.44 11.08 11.57
N LEU A 165 -1.09 10.82 10.42
CA LEU A 165 -0.82 11.56 9.19
C LEU A 165 -1.57 12.90 9.16
N PRO A 166 -0.98 13.96 8.61
CA PRO A 166 -1.67 15.22 8.33
C PRO A 166 -2.75 15.05 7.25
N LYS A 167 -3.80 15.86 7.32
CA LYS A 167 -4.87 15.89 6.30
C LYS A 167 -4.55 16.90 5.20
N TYR A 168 -4.96 16.60 3.98
CA TYR A 168 -4.83 17.50 2.84
C TYR A 168 -5.76 18.73 2.96
N ARG A 169 -7.02 18.53 3.37
CA ARG A 169 -8.06 19.59 3.35
C ARG A 169 -7.86 20.73 4.36
N GLU A 170 -6.98 20.56 5.34
CA GLU A 170 -6.68 21.57 6.37
C GLU A 170 -5.48 22.47 5.98
N ALA A 171 -4.81 22.18 4.85
CA ALA A 171 -3.69 22.97 4.35
C ALA A 171 -4.13 24.26 3.61
N PRO A 172 -3.40 25.38 3.74
CA PRO A 172 -3.56 26.52 2.85
C PRO A 172 -3.24 26.13 1.40
N LYS A 173 -4.04 26.59 0.42
CA LYS A 173 -3.83 26.32 -1.02
C LYS A 173 -2.44 26.73 -1.58
N THR A 174 -1.66 27.47 -0.80
CA THR A 174 -0.32 27.97 -1.13
C THR A 174 0.83 27.16 -0.52
N ALA A 175 0.56 26.14 0.30
CA ALA A 175 1.59 25.33 0.95
C ALA A 175 1.10 23.87 1.13
N SER A 176 1.69 22.93 0.39
CA SER A 176 1.43 21.51 0.62
C SER A 176 2.08 21.03 1.92
N VAL A 177 1.30 20.36 2.77
CA VAL A 177 1.72 19.79 4.07
C VAL A 177 1.99 18.28 3.94
N CYS A 178 1.44 17.63 2.92
CA CYS A 178 1.50 16.19 2.72
C CYS A 178 1.45 15.83 1.24
N THR A 179 2.05 14.70 0.86
CA THR A 179 1.96 14.16 -0.49
C THR A 179 0.58 13.54 -0.68
N TYR A 180 -0.22 14.12 -1.57
CA TYR A 180 -1.62 13.77 -1.78
C TYR A 180 -1.77 12.92 -3.05
N ALA A 181 -2.23 11.68 -2.88
CA ALA A 181 -2.43 10.75 -3.99
C ALA A 181 -3.77 10.97 -4.70
N GLY A 182 -4.72 11.70 -4.12
CA GLY A 182 -6.02 11.99 -4.75
C GLY A 182 -6.88 10.76 -5.00
N LEU A 183 -6.78 9.72 -4.16
CA LEU A 183 -7.56 8.48 -4.31
C LEU A 183 -9.06 8.70 -4.03
N THR A 184 -9.38 9.74 -3.27
CA THR A 184 -10.74 10.12 -2.82
C THR A 184 -11.34 11.28 -3.61
N GLU A 185 -10.76 11.66 -4.75
CA GLU A 185 -11.25 12.79 -5.55
C GLU A 185 -12.45 12.41 -6.43
N MET A 186 -13.36 13.37 -6.60
CA MET A 186 -14.44 13.26 -7.58
C MET A 186 -13.90 13.62 -8.96
N LYS A 187 -14.03 12.71 -9.91
CA LYS A 187 -13.74 13.00 -11.32
C LYS A 187 -14.97 13.62 -11.96
N ASP A 188 -15.08 14.94 -11.92
CA ASP A 188 -16.27 15.70 -12.36
C ASP A 188 -16.77 15.32 -13.77
N THR A 189 -15.86 14.98 -14.70
CA THR A 189 -16.22 14.54 -16.06
C THR A 189 -16.92 13.17 -16.12
N GLU A 190 -16.82 12.36 -15.06
CA GLU A 190 -17.48 11.06 -14.90
C GLU A 190 -18.70 11.11 -13.97
N VAL A 191 -18.95 12.23 -13.28
CA VAL A 191 -20.16 12.43 -12.48
C VAL A 191 -21.41 12.31 -13.36
N THR A 192 -22.47 11.72 -12.80
CA THR A 192 -23.73 11.40 -13.46
C THR A 192 -24.89 11.35 -12.46
N HIS A 193 -26.11 11.70 -12.87
CA HIS A 193 -27.28 11.71 -11.98
C HIS A 193 -28.43 10.79 -12.44
N ASP A 194 -28.66 10.66 -13.75
CA ASP A 194 -29.81 9.91 -14.29
C ASP A 194 -29.44 8.51 -14.83
N CYS A 195 -28.15 8.25 -15.00
CA CYS A 195 -27.58 7.02 -15.55
C CYS A 195 -26.20 6.74 -14.94
N ILE A 196 -25.61 5.56 -15.17
CA ILE A 196 -24.24 5.22 -14.74
C ILE A 196 -23.23 5.17 -15.89
N LYS A 197 -21.99 5.59 -15.62
CA LYS A 197 -20.79 5.30 -16.43
C LYS A 197 -19.99 4.21 -15.71
N GLY A 198 -19.45 3.23 -16.45
CA GLY A 198 -18.69 2.11 -15.87
C GLY A 198 -19.49 1.37 -14.80
N ASN A 199 -18.88 1.13 -13.63
CA ASN A 199 -19.53 0.56 -12.45
C ASN A 199 -20.33 1.59 -11.61
N GLY A 200 -20.45 2.84 -12.08
CA GLY A 200 -21.18 3.90 -11.40
C GLY A 200 -20.50 4.49 -10.15
N ARG A 201 -19.17 4.39 -10.00
CA ARG A 201 -18.43 4.99 -8.87
C ARG A 201 -18.86 6.44 -8.56
N TYR A 202 -18.83 7.30 -9.58
CA TYR A 202 -19.17 8.72 -9.47
C TYR A 202 -20.66 9.03 -9.68
N TYR A 203 -21.55 8.05 -9.54
CA TYR A 203 -23.00 8.27 -9.62
C TYR A 203 -23.48 9.09 -8.41
N GLN A 204 -24.09 10.25 -8.70
CA GLN A 204 -24.63 11.20 -7.72
C GLN A 204 -26.13 11.44 -7.89
N GLY A 205 -26.85 10.49 -8.48
CA GLY A 205 -28.30 10.54 -8.60
C GLY A 205 -29.06 10.24 -7.32
N LYS A 206 -30.39 10.16 -7.44
CA LYS A 206 -31.33 10.08 -6.31
C LYS A 206 -32.14 8.78 -6.23
N VAL A 207 -31.76 7.74 -6.99
CA VAL A 207 -32.36 6.40 -6.82
C VAL A 207 -32.02 5.88 -5.42
N ASN A 208 -33.03 5.47 -4.64
CA ASN A 208 -32.91 4.93 -3.28
C ASN A 208 -33.75 3.65 -3.07
N ILE A 209 -33.86 2.85 -4.13
CA ILE A 209 -34.56 1.57 -4.15
C ILE A 209 -33.67 0.56 -4.87
N SER A 210 -33.57 -0.66 -4.32
CA SER A 210 -32.79 -1.75 -4.91
C SER A 210 -33.45 -2.32 -6.17
N LYS A 211 -32.71 -3.18 -6.91
CA LYS A 211 -33.21 -3.90 -8.09
C LYS A 211 -34.46 -4.77 -7.85
N GLU A 212 -34.76 -5.11 -6.59
CA GLU A 212 -35.93 -5.91 -6.18
C GLU A 212 -37.01 -5.07 -5.49
N GLY A 213 -36.94 -3.73 -5.59
CA GLY A 213 -37.96 -2.83 -5.06
C GLY A 213 -37.84 -2.54 -3.56
N ILE A 214 -36.76 -2.96 -2.89
CA ILE A 214 -36.57 -2.75 -1.46
C ILE A 214 -36.02 -1.33 -1.22
N PRO A 215 -36.62 -0.51 -0.34
CA PRO A 215 -36.07 0.79 0.01
C PRO A 215 -34.66 0.70 0.60
N CYS A 216 -33.83 1.67 0.27
CA CYS A 216 -32.49 1.81 0.85
C CYS A 216 -32.53 2.38 2.27
N GLN A 217 -31.68 1.86 3.14
CA GLN A 217 -31.31 2.44 4.43
C GLN A 217 -30.34 3.61 4.21
N ARG A 218 -30.34 4.62 5.10
CA ARG A 218 -29.37 5.72 5.06
C ARG A 218 -27.94 5.24 5.36
N TRP A 219 -26.94 5.84 4.73
CA TRP A 219 -25.51 5.53 4.95
C TRP A 219 -24.98 5.92 6.34
N ASP A 220 -25.71 6.74 7.09
CA ASP A 220 -25.43 7.11 8.48
C ASP A 220 -26.29 6.32 9.50
N SER A 221 -27.30 5.57 9.04
CA SER A 221 -28.13 4.73 9.92
C SER A 221 -27.44 3.41 10.22
N GLN A 222 -27.47 3.01 11.49
CA GLN A 222 -27.00 1.69 11.94
C GLN A 222 -28.13 0.64 12.06
N SER A 223 -29.32 0.94 11.53
CA SER A 223 -30.50 0.07 11.62
C SER A 223 -31.34 0.09 10.32
N PRO A 224 -31.88 -1.07 9.86
CA PRO A 224 -31.70 -2.41 10.44
C PRO A 224 -30.32 -3.03 10.22
N GLN A 225 -29.53 -2.53 9.27
CA GLN A 225 -28.23 -3.10 8.90
C GLN A 225 -27.08 -2.31 9.54
N ALA A 226 -26.61 -2.77 10.70
CA ALA A 226 -25.41 -2.24 11.35
C ALA A 226 -24.17 -2.46 10.45
N HIS A 227 -23.37 -1.43 10.24
CA HIS A 227 -22.22 -1.45 9.34
C HIS A 227 -21.17 -0.41 9.73
N ASN A 228 -19.90 -0.70 9.47
CA ASN A 228 -18.87 0.33 9.55
C ASN A 228 -19.15 1.36 8.45
N SER A 229 -19.56 2.57 8.82
CA SER A 229 -19.64 3.67 7.87
C SER A 229 -18.22 3.92 7.33
N PRO A 230 -18.02 3.98 6.00
CA PRO A 230 -16.71 4.28 5.44
C PRO A 230 -16.26 5.69 5.86
N PRO A 231 -14.94 5.96 5.88
CA PRO A 231 -14.41 7.21 6.43
C PRO A 231 -14.90 8.45 5.66
N ASP A 232 -15.05 9.59 6.34
CA ASP A 232 -15.48 10.89 5.77
C ASP A 232 -14.37 11.57 4.94
N VAL A 233 -13.86 10.80 3.98
CA VAL A 233 -12.86 11.19 2.98
C VAL A 233 -13.48 11.07 1.59
N PHE A 234 -14.34 10.07 1.37
CA PHE A 234 -15.04 9.81 0.11
C PHE A 234 -16.17 10.80 -0.13
N MET A 235 -15.91 11.77 -1.02
CA MET A 235 -16.93 12.73 -1.46
C MET A 235 -18.14 12.05 -2.12
N GLU A 236 -17.98 10.81 -2.64
CA GLU A 236 -19.05 10.03 -3.24
C GLU A 236 -20.27 9.82 -2.30
N LEU A 237 -20.05 9.82 -0.98
CA LEU A 237 -21.09 9.57 0.03
C LEU A 237 -21.57 10.83 0.76
N LYS A 238 -20.93 11.98 0.50
CA LYS A 238 -21.26 13.23 1.17
C LYS A 238 -22.66 13.69 0.76
N ASN A 239 -23.55 13.84 1.74
CA ASN A 239 -24.98 14.12 1.54
C ASN A 239 -25.70 13.06 0.67
N ALA A 240 -25.24 11.81 0.68
CA ALA A 240 -25.86 10.73 -0.10
C ALA A 240 -27.18 10.20 0.51
N GLU A 241 -27.59 10.65 1.71
CA GLU A 241 -28.84 10.23 2.37
C GLU A 241 -29.02 8.70 2.40
N ASN A 242 -29.98 8.16 1.65
CA ASN A 242 -30.14 6.74 1.34
C ASN A 242 -30.05 6.41 -0.16
N TYR A 243 -29.48 7.31 -0.97
CA TYR A 243 -29.31 7.12 -2.40
C TYR A 243 -28.24 6.05 -2.70
N CYS A 244 -28.45 5.26 -3.75
CA CYS A 244 -27.52 4.23 -4.18
C CYS A 244 -26.17 4.85 -4.60
N ARG A 245 -25.06 4.22 -4.17
CA ARG A 245 -23.70 4.70 -4.41
C ARG A 245 -22.76 3.52 -4.64
N ASN A 246 -21.57 3.80 -5.18
CA ASN A 246 -20.47 2.84 -5.32
C ASN A 246 -19.14 3.53 -4.96
N ALA A 247 -19.05 4.07 -3.74
CA ALA A 247 -17.86 4.80 -3.28
C ALA A 247 -16.60 3.95 -3.42
N GLY A 248 -15.49 4.53 -3.89
CA GLY A 248 -14.27 3.78 -4.25
C GLY A 248 -14.42 2.91 -5.50
N GLY A 249 -15.60 2.38 -5.80
CA GLY A 249 -15.87 1.52 -6.94
C GLY A 249 -15.58 0.04 -6.70
N GLU A 250 -15.75 -0.47 -5.48
CA GLU A 250 -15.53 -1.90 -5.16
C GLU A 250 -16.53 -2.80 -5.90
N GLU A 251 -17.79 -2.39 -5.99
CA GLU A 251 -18.86 -3.21 -6.56
C GLU A 251 -19.05 -3.00 -8.07
N LYS A 252 -19.80 -3.92 -8.71
CA LYS A 252 -20.08 -3.85 -10.16
C LYS A 252 -21.08 -2.75 -10.56
N ARG A 253 -21.93 -2.28 -9.64
CA ARG A 253 -22.93 -1.21 -9.85
C ARG A 253 -23.16 -0.42 -8.55
N PRO A 254 -23.84 0.73 -8.56
CA PRO A 254 -24.33 1.35 -7.33
C PRO A 254 -25.27 0.44 -6.55
N TRP A 255 -25.12 0.47 -5.24
CA TRP A 255 -25.84 -0.36 -4.28
C TRP A 255 -26.24 0.47 -3.05
N CYS A 256 -26.98 -0.14 -2.14
CA CYS A 256 -27.27 0.41 -0.82
C CYS A 256 -27.47 -0.71 0.22
N PHE A 257 -27.33 -0.39 1.50
CA PHE A 257 -27.91 -1.20 2.58
C PHE A 257 -29.44 -1.17 2.46
N THR A 258 -30.15 -2.27 2.71
CA THR A 258 -31.61 -2.32 2.52
C THR A 258 -32.36 -2.20 3.85
N THR A 259 -33.61 -1.72 3.82
CA THR A 259 -34.50 -1.70 4.99
C THR A 259 -35.08 -3.08 5.36
N ASN A 260 -34.72 -4.15 4.62
CA ASN A 260 -35.06 -5.52 4.98
C ASN A 260 -33.97 -6.14 5.87
N PRO A 261 -34.25 -6.56 7.12
CA PRO A 261 -33.27 -7.22 7.99
C PRO A 261 -32.62 -8.47 7.37
N GLY A 262 -33.34 -9.20 6.51
CA GLY A 262 -32.85 -10.42 5.85
C GLY A 262 -31.95 -10.19 4.63
N ILE A 263 -31.85 -8.95 4.12
CA ILE A 263 -31.05 -8.61 2.93
C ILE A 263 -30.14 -7.45 3.28
N ARG A 264 -28.87 -7.76 3.58
CA ARG A 264 -27.91 -6.77 4.10
C ARG A 264 -27.74 -5.57 3.19
N TRP A 265 -27.43 -5.83 1.93
CA TRP A 265 -27.21 -4.81 0.92
C TRP A 265 -27.64 -5.37 -0.44
N GLN A 266 -27.91 -4.48 -1.39
CA GLN A 266 -28.30 -4.89 -2.72
C GLN A 266 -27.96 -3.83 -3.78
N HIS A 267 -27.59 -4.28 -4.97
CA HIS A 267 -27.46 -3.44 -6.16
C HIS A 267 -28.79 -2.76 -6.52
N CYS A 268 -28.70 -1.54 -7.05
CA CYS A 268 -29.83 -0.77 -7.58
C CYS A 268 -29.86 -0.83 -9.12
N GLU A 269 -31.06 -0.87 -9.70
CA GLU A 269 -31.19 -0.90 -11.16
C GLU A 269 -31.23 0.54 -11.70
N ILE A 270 -30.10 0.98 -12.25
CA ILE A 270 -29.90 2.32 -12.82
C ILE A 270 -29.38 2.12 -14.25
N PRO A 271 -29.97 2.77 -15.28
CA PRO A 271 -29.57 2.57 -16.67
C PRO A 271 -28.13 3.03 -16.92
N ARG A 272 -27.40 2.37 -17.83
CA ARG A 272 -26.13 2.90 -18.33
C ARG A 272 -26.36 4.12 -19.21
N CYS A 273 -25.42 5.06 -19.20
CA CYS A 273 -25.48 6.24 -20.06
C CYS A 273 -25.26 5.85 -21.53
N LEU A 274 -26.01 6.46 -22.45
CA LEU A 274 -25.95 6.15 -23.90
C LEU A 274 -24.53 6.23 -24.51
N ASN A 275 -23.65 7.03 -23.93
CA ASN A 275 -22.28 7.26 -24.40
C ASN A 275 -21.21 6.56 -23.54
N SER A 276 -21.57 5.71 -22.57
CA SER A 276 -20.58 4.79 -21.97
C SER A 276 -20.37 3.62 -22.94
N THR A 277 -19.16 3.45 -23.45
CA THR A 277 -18.79 2.33 -24.32
C THR A 277 -19.13 0.99 -23.65
N LEU A 278 -19.46 -0.01 -24.48
CA LEU A 278 -19.83 -1.36 -24.03
C LEU A 278 -18.59 -2.17 -23.61
N GLU A 279 -17.78 -1.62 -22.72
CA GLU A 279 -16.74 -2.34 -21.98
C GLU A 279 -17.33 -3.14 -20.81
N ASP A 280 -18.47 -3.81 -21.08
CA ASP A 280 -18.71 -5.08 -20.40
C ASP A 280 -17.77 -6.10 -21.02
N ASN A 281 -16.55 -6.13 -20.46
CA ASN A 281 -15.65 -7.25 -20.55
C ASN A 281 -16.17 -8.43 -19.68
N ASP A 282 -17.48 -8.68 -19.73
CA ASP A 282 -18.17 -9.86 -19.19
C ASP A 282 -17.98 -11.05 -20.15
N GLN A 283 -16.75 -11.13 -20.69
CA GLN A 283 -16.12 -12.36 -21.11
C GLN A 283 -16.33 -13.35 -19.96
N PRO A 284 -16.92 -14.55 -20.17
CA PRO A 284 -17.10 -15.53 -19.12
C PRO A 284 -15.73 -16.13 -18.74
N GLY A 285 -14.97 -15.37 -17.95
CA GLY A 285 -13.71 -15.79 -17.38
C GLY A 285 -13.94 -17.08 -16.61
N ILE A 286 -13.30 -18.16 -17.07
CA ILE A 286 -13.49 -19.51 -16.54
C ILE A 286 -13.28 -19.44 -15.03
N LYS A 287 -14.35 -19.71 -14.26
CA LYS A 287 -14.39 -19.46 -12.82
C LYS A 287 -13.43 -20.41 -12.08
N MET A 288 -12.16 -20.04 -12.00
CA MET A 288 -11.13 -20.79 -11.27
C MET A 288 -11.54 -21.01 -9.80
N LYS A 289 -12.29 -20.06 -9.21
CA LYS A 289 -12.87 -20.13 -7.86
C LYS A 289 -13.92 -21.25 -7.68
N GLU A 290 -14.56 -21.76 -8.75
CA GLU A 290 -15.42 -22.97 -8.67
C GLU A 290 -14.58 -24.26 -8.71
N TYR A 291 -13.56 -24.33 -9.58
CA TYR A 291 -12.65 -25.49 -9.66
C TYR A 291 -11.76 -25.66 -8.41
N LEU A 292 -11.44 -24.57 -7.72
CA LEU A 292 -10.69 -24.58 -6.45
C LEU A 292 -11.58 -24.63 -5.20
N SER A 293 -12.89 -24.83 -5.36
CA SER A 293 -13.77 -25.09 -4.21
C SER A 293 -13.30 -26.35 -3.45
N PRO A 294 -13.27 -26.34 -2.10
CA PRO A 294 -12.94 -27.53 -1.31
C PRO A 294 -13.78 -28.75 -1.69
N THR A 295 -15.04 -28.56 -2.07
CA THR A 295 -15.93 -29.63 -2.54
C THR A 295 -15.44 -30.30 -3.82
N PHE A 296 -14.91 -29.53 -4.77
CA PHE A 296 -14.44 -30.04 -6.07
C PHE A 296 -13.12 -30.82 -5.93
N ILE A 297 -12.22 -30.33 -5.07
CA ILE A 297 -10.96 -31.01 -4.73
C ILE A 297 -11.22 -32.38 -4.07
N ILE A 298 -12.21 -32.45 -3.17
CA ILE A 298 -12.65 -33.71 -2.55
C ILE A 298 -13.21 -34.67 -3.61
N ILE A 299 -14.06 -34.19 -4.53
CA ILE A 299 -14.64 -35.03 -5.61
C ILE A 299 -13.54 -35.63 -6.50
N ILE A 300 -12.58 -34.83 -6.96
CA ILE A 300 -11.45 -35.31 -7.78
C ILE A 300 -10.62 -36.36 -7.03
N SER A 301 -10.37 -36.12 -5.74
CA SER A 301 -9.58 -37.02 -4.90
C SER A 301 -10.29 -38.37 -4.67
N CYS A 302 -11.60 -38.36 -4.43
CA CYS A 302 -12.42 -39.57 -4.33
C CYS A 302 -12.46 -40.35 -5.66
N LEU A 303 -12.55 -39.68 -6.81
CA LEU A 303 -12.51 -40.31 -8.13
C LEU A 303 -11.13 -40.93 -8.42
N GLY A 304 -10.04 -40.23 -8.12
CA GLY A 304 -8.67 -40.73 -8.28
C GLY A 304 -8.35 -41.94 -7.40
N LEU A 305 -8.79 -41.94 -6.13
CA LEU A 305 -8.69 -43.10 -5.26
C LEU A 305 -9.52 -44.29 -5.79
N SER A 306 -10.72 -44.02 -6.30
CA SER A 306 -11.59 -45.07 -6.86
C SER A 306 -10.98 -45.76 -8.07
N THR A 307 -10.38 -45.00 -9.01
CA THR A 307 -9.74 -45.58 -10.20
C THR A 307 -8.47 -46.36 -9.84
N ILE A 308 -7.67 -45.90 -8.87
CA ILE A 308 -6.52 -46.63 -8.34
C ILE A 308 -6.95 -47.97 -7.71
N VAL A 309 -8.00 -47.97 -6.89
CA VAL A 309 -8.53 -49.20 -6.27
C VAL A 309 -9.05 -50.17 -7.34
N ILE A 310 -9.79 -49.70 -8.34
CA ILE A 310 -10.26 -50.53 -9.46
C ILE A 310 -9.07 -51.13 -10.23
N PHE A 311 -8.04 -50.34 -10.53
CA PHE A 311 -6.84 -50.84 -11.22
C PHE A 311 -6.10 -51.91 -10.39
N LEU A 312 -5.92 -51.70 -9.09
CA LEU A 312 -5.32 -52.69 -8.19
C LEU A 312 -6.15 -53.98 -8.12
N LEU A 313 -7.48 -53.88 -8.07
CA LEU A 313 -8.37 -55.05 -8.13
C LEU A 313 -8.27 -55.80 -9.45
N LEU A 314 -8.15 -55.11 -10.59
CA LEU A 314 -7.92 -55.72 -11.90
C LEU A 314 -6.56 -56.42 -11.97
N VAL A 315 -5.48 -55.80 -11.46
CA VAL A 315 -4.15 -56.43 -11.37
C VAL A 315 -4.19 -57.68 -10.49
N LEU A 316 -4.85 -57.63 -9.33
CA LEU A 316 -5.04 -58.79 -8.44
C LEU A 316 -5.88 -59.89 -9.08
N LEU A 317 -6.90 -59.53 -9.88
CA LEU A 317 -7.73 -60.49 -10.61
C LEU A 317 -6.96 -61.16 -11.75
N CYS A 318 -6.20 -60.39 -12.54
CA CYS A 318 -5.27 -60.92 -13.54
C CYS A 318 -4.21 -61.84 -12.91
N HIS A 319 -3.63 -61.46 -11.78
CA HIS A 319 -2.69 -62.31 -11.04
C HIS A 319 -3.34 -63.60 -10.50
N ARG A 320 -4.58 -63.53 -10.00
CA ARG A 320 -5.37 -64.72 -9.61
C ARG A 320 -5.67 -65.63 -10.81
N LEU A 321 -6.00 -65.09 -11.97
CA LEU A 321 -6.22 -65.86 -13.20
C LEU A 321 -4.93 -66.49 -13.73
N TYR A 322 -3.81 -65.76 -13.70
CA TYR A 322 -2.48 -66.27 -14.05
C TYR A 322 -2.06 -67.41 -13.13
N LYS A 323 -2.17 -67.23 -11.80
CA LYS A 323 -1.88 -68.29 -10.82
C LYS A 323 -2.80 -69.50 -10.97
N ARG A 324 -4.09 -69.31 -11.32
CA ARG A 324 -5.00 -70.42 -11.67
C ARG A 324 -4.58 -71.17 -12.94
N ARG A 325 -4.11 -70.47 -13.99
CA ARG A 325 -3.59 -71.11 -15.21
C ARG A 325 -2.31 -71.91 -14.96
N LEU A 326 -1.40 -71.41 -14.13
CA LEU A 326 -0.20 -72.13 -13.69
C LEU A 326 -0.55 -73.39 -12.88
N LEU A 327 -1.46 -73.29 -11.89
CA LEU A 327 -1.89 -74.44 -11.10
C LEU A 327 -2.72 -75.46 -11.91
N GLY A 328 -3.33 -75.03 -13.02
CA GLY A 328 -4.04 -75.91 -13.96
C GLY A 328 -3.15 -76.68 -14.93
N TYR A 329 -1.82 -76.51 -14.89
CA TYR A 329 -0.89 -77.18 -15.80
C TYR A 329 -0.39 -78.55 -15.32
N ASN A 330 -0.76 -78.97 -14.10
CA ASN A 330 -0.44 -80.28 -13.56
C ASN A 330 -1.46 -81.33 -14.07
N ALA A 331 -1.33 -81.72 -15.34
CA ALA A 331 -1.98 -82.93 -15.84
C ALA A 331 -1.33 -84.19 -15.22
N PRO A 332 -2.11 -85.26 -14.93
CA PRO A 332 -1.56 -86.46 -14.32
C PRO A 332 -0.71 -87.25 -15.32
N THR A 333 0.56 -87.48 -14.98
CA THR A 333 1.37 -88.55 -15.58
C THR A 333 0.88 -89.89 -15.02
N ASN A 334 -0.10 -90.48 -15.68
CA ASN A 334 -0.50 -91.87 -15.44
C ASN A 334 0.59 -92.84 -15.93
N ALA A 335 0.39 -94.12 -15.60
CA ALA A 335 1.16 -95.29 -16.05
C ALA A 335 1.47 -95.31 -17.57
N GLU A 336 2.47 -96.05 -18.04
CA GLU A 336 3.03 -97.29 -17.47
C GLU A 336 4.53 -97.47 -17.76
#